data_AF-A0A0M3QIX1-F1
#
_entry.id   AF-A0A0M3QIX1-F1
#
_cell.length_a   1.000
_cell.length_b   1.000
_cell.length_c   1.000
_cell.angle_alpha   90.00
_cell.angle_beta   90.00
_cell.angle_gamma   90.00
#
_symmetry.space_group_name_H-M   'P 1'
#
loop_
_entity.id
_entity.type
_entity.pdbx_description
1 polymer ?
#
loop_
_entity_poly.entity_id
_entity_poly.type
_entity_poly.pdbx_seq_one_letter_code
_entity_poly.pdbx_strand_id
1 'polypeptide(L)'
;MKPSQERKLSRAVQRVTATALGPYQSAVVRIGFGATWLLFLLSEIRNRHELYGPDGPWSWEMGGELIADNNAFSVLLWSDSTLWFEFVYGVCVLSSLLMVLGWRTRAVSVLFMVGVLSLQNRSIFVGDGGDNVVHLMAVYLVMTRCAQVWSLDARRAGRTSARDRTGPVLWSVLGALLFVGTVLGRTDGDTWIMILFWGVWTAQGLWWAVNRYAPGSQPRTLLDVLANLVHNAALAVIMAEVCVIYATAGWYKIQGSRWQDGTALYYPLKLDYFTPWPALSGLLASGGVVVMLLTYGTVIVQVAFPFTLFNRRVKNVLLVIMMLEHAGIAVLLGLPFFSMAMIAADAVFLPTGFLIGLGALVVRRRDRLPAGSAVPSQLRRSSEDEPRTLVG
;
A
#
# COMPACT_ATOMS: atom_id res chain seq x y z
N MET A 1 -41.23 -7.07 8.02
CA MET A 1 -40.00 -6.85 8.83
C MET A 1 -40.35 -5.85 9.93
N LYS A 2 -39.70 -5.82 11.10
CA LYS A 2 -40.08 -4.84 12.16
C LYS A 2 -39.61 -3.42 11.72
N PRO A 3 -40.37 -2.32 11.94
CA PRO A 3 -40.01 -0.97 11.49
C PRO A 3 -38.63 -0.46 11.98
N SER A 4 -38.15 -1.01 13.10
CA SER A 4 -36.82 -0.73 13.64
C SER A 4 -35.69 -1.41 12.86
N GLN A 5 -35.95 -2.55 12.20
CA GLN A 5 -34.99 -3.25 11.35
C GLN A 5 -34.84 -2.54 10.00
N GLU A 6 -35.94 -2.05 9.41
CA GLU A 6 -35.92 -1.28 8.15
C GLU A 6 -35.12 0.01 8.29
N ARG A 7 -35.32 0.75 9.39
CA ARG A 7 -34.51 1.94 9.72
C ARG A 7 -33.03 1.63 9.91
N LYS A 8 -32.68 0.50 10.53
CA LYS A 8 -31.28 0.08 10.72
C LYS A 8 -30.64 -0.28 9.38
N LEU A 9 -31.36 -1.03 8.54
CA LEU A 9 -30.92 -1.40 7.20
C LEU A 9 -30.71 -0.17 6.31
N SER A 10 -31.68 0.75 6.27
CA SER A 10 -31.59 2.00 5.52
C SER A 10 -30.37 2.83 5.93
N ARG A 11 -30.13 2.99 7.24
CA ARG A 11 -28.92 3.70 7.74
C ARG A 11 -27.63 2.98 7.37
N ALA A 12 -27.61 1.65 7.40
CA ALA A 12 -26.44 0.87 7.02
C ALA A 12 -26.14 1.04 5.52
N VAL A 13 -27.15 0.89 4.66
CA VAL A 13 -27.04 1.11 3.21
C VAL A 13 -26.59 2.54 2.92
N GLN A 14 -27.21 3.54 3.55
CA GLN A 14 -26.81 4.94 3.39
C GLN A 14 -25.36 5.18 3.81
N ARG A 15 -24.91 4.57 4.92
CA ARG A 15 -23.53 4.72 5.38
C ARG A 15 -22.53 4.13 4.40
N VAL A 16 -22.78 2.92 3.90
CA VAL A 16 -21.89 2.20 2.98
C VAL A 16 -21.84 2.84 1.59
N THR A 17 -22.95 3.45 1.15
CA THR A 17 -23.03 4.13 -0.16
C THR A 17 -22.53 5.57 -0.11
N ALA A 18 -22.77 6.29 0.99
CA ALA A 18 -22.41 7.71 1.10
C ALA A 18 -20.98 7.95 1.57
N THR A 19 -20.35 6.98 2.25
CA THR A 19 -19.02 7.18 2.85
C THR A 19 -18.03 6.07 2.54
N ALA A 20 -16.79 6.46 2.31
CA ALA A 20 -15.64 5.56 2.34
C ALA A 20 -15.27 5.27 3.80
N LEU A 21 -15.28 3.99 4.18
CA LEU A 21 -14.96 3.55 5.54
C LEU A 21 -13.44 3.49 5.74
N GLY A 22 -12.98 3.68 6.98
CA GLY A 22 -11.56 3.55 7.32
C GLY A 22 -10.59 4.42 6.50
N PRO A 23 -10.81 5.74 6.35
CA PRO A 23 -9.93 6.58 5.54
C PRO A 23 -8.49 6.64 6.08
N TYR A 24 -8.33 6.64 7.41
CA TYR A 24 -7.01 6.64 8.05
C TYR A 24 -6.31 5.30 7.91
N GLN A 25 -7.02 4.19 8.09
CA GLN A 25 -6.50 2.84 7.89
C GLN A 25 -5.99 2.68 6.46
N SER A 26 -6.82 3.05 5.48
CA SER A 26 -6.46 3.00 4.05
C SER A 26 -5.26 3.87 3.72
N ALA A 27 -5.13 5.05 4.35
CA ALA A 27 -3.97 5.92 4.17
C ALA A 27 -2.69 5.32 4.74
N VAL A 28 -2.73 4.68 5.92
CA VAL A 28 -1.56 3.99 6.48
C VAL A 28 -1.15 2.80 5.63
N VAL A 29 -2.11 1.98 5.20
CA VAL A 29 -1.86 0.84 4.30
C VAL A 29 -1.17 1.31 3.02
N ARG A 30 -1.67 2.37 2.38
CA ARG A 30 -1.00 3.00 1.22
C ARG A 30 0.43 3.42 1.52
N ILE A 31 0.65 4.15 2.61
CA ILE A 31 1.97 4.66 2.99
C ILE A 31 2.91 3.50 3.30
N GLY A 32 2.44 2.50 4.04
CA GLY A 32 3.19 1.32 4.44
C GLY A 32 3.66 0.52 3.23
N PHE A 33 2.74 0.05 2.38
CA PHE A 33 3.11 -0.73 1.18
C PHE A 33 3.95 0.07 0.18
N GLY A 34 3.61 1.36 -0.04
CA GLY A 34 4.43 2.23 -0.88
C GLY A 34 5.86 2.40 -0.34
N ALA A 35 6.02 2.51 1.00
CA ALA A 35 7.31 2.67 1.64
C ALA A 35 8.11 1.37 1.68
N THR A 36 7.47 0.24 1.97
CA THR A 36 8.09 -1.08 1.93
C THR A 36 8.71 -1.34 0.56
N TRP A 37 7.92 -1.17 -0.51
CA TRP A 37 8.40 -1.39 -1.87
C TRP A 37 9.46 -0.36 -2.28
N LEU A 38 9.29 0.91 -1.93
CA LEU A 38 10.30 1.94 -2.19
C LEU A 38 11.64 1.60 -1.54
N LEU A 39 11.63 1.24 -0.25
CA LEU A 39 12.86 0.95 0.48
C LEU A 39 13.53 -0.33 -0.02
N PHE A 40 12.75 -1.34 -0.42
CA PHE A 40 13.25 -2.54 -1.07
C PHE A 40 13.96 -2.21 -2.39
N LEU A 41 13.33 -1.42 -3.27
CA LEU A 41 13.99 -1.01 -4.51
C LEU A 41 15.26 -0.19 -4.23
N LEU A 42 15.22 0.72 -3.25
CA LEU A 42 16.40 1.52 -2.91
C LEU A 42 17.54 0.69 -2.29
N SER A 43 17.24 -0.37 -1.52
CA SER A 43 18.28 -1.27 -1.00
C SER A 43 18.91 -2.09 -2.13
N GLU A 44 18.09 -2.55 -3.07
CA GLU A 44 18.55 -3.38 -4.18
C GLU A 44 19.10 -2.58 -5.37
N ILE A 45 19.24 -1.26 -5.25
CA ILE A 45 19.67 -0.43 -6.38
C ILE A 45 21.01 -0.88 -6.94
N ARG A 46 21.95 -1.37 -6.11
CA ARG A 46 23.26 -1.82 -6.59
C ARG A 46 23.21 -3.18 -7.30
N ASN A 47 22.28 -4.05 -6.90
CA ASN A 47 22.18 -5.43 -7.39
C ASN A 47 21.04 -5.61 -8.42
N ARG A 48 20.30 -4.54 -8.74
CA ARG A 48 19.09 -4.58 -9.58
C ARG A 48 19.26 -5.30 -10.92
N HIS A 49 20.41 -5.17 -11.57
CA HIS A 49 20.67 -5.84 -12.85
C HIS A 49 20.87 -7.35 -12.70
N GLU A 50 21.47 -7.78 -11.58
CA GLU A 50 21.63 -9.20 -11.29
C GLU A 50 20.28 -9.84 -10.93
N LEU A 51 19.46 -9.15 -10.15
CA LEU A 51 18.17 -9.66 -9.68
C LEU A 51 17.08 -9.66 -10.76
N TYR A 52 17.03 -8.62 -11.59
CA TYR A 52 15.89 -8.35 -12.47
C TYR A 52 16.30 -7.96 -13.91
N GLY A 53 17.58 -7.74 -14.16
CA GLY A 53 18.09 -7.32 -15.46
C GLY A 53 18.02 -8.41 -16.52
N PRO A 54 18.14 -8.05 -17.81
CA PRO A 54 18.10 -9.01 -18.92
C PRO A 54 19.25 -10.03 -18.86
N ASP A 55 20.43 -9.57 -18.42
CA ASP A 55 21.68 -10.35 -18.33
C ASP A 55 21.89 -11.01 -16.96
N GLY A 56 20.88 -10.98 -16.07
CA GLY A 56 20.95 -11.62 -14.76
C GLY A 56 21.01 -13.16 -14.86
N PRO A 57 21.38 -13.87 -13.78
CA PRO A 57 21.43 -15.33 -13.76
C PRO A 57 20.10 -15.97 -14.17
N TRP A 58 18.98 -15.34 -13.80
CA TRP A 58 17.66 -15.63 -14.36
C TRP A 58 17.46 -14.81 -15.64
N SER A 59 17.96 -15.33 -16.76
CA SER A 59 18.02 -14.64 -18.05
C SER A 59 16.65 -14.16 -18.55
N TRP A 60 16.66 -13.19 -19.46
CA TRP A 60 15.44 -12.69 -20.10
C TRP A 60 14.62 -13.82 -20.78
N GLU A 61 15.30 -14.76 -21.44
CA GLU A 61 14.68 -15.91 -22.12
C GLU A 61 13.96 -16.83 -21.13
N MET A 62 14.61 -17.23 -20.03
CA MET A 62 13.99 -18.08 -19.00
C MET A 62 12.81 -17.38 -18.32
N GLY A 63 12.90 -16.05 -18.11
CA GLY A 63 11.77 -15.24 -17.66
C GLY A 63 10.62 -15.26 -18.66
N GLY A 64 10.91 -15.16 -19.96
CA GLY A 64 9.96 -15.30 -21.07
C GLY A 64 9.21 -16.63 -21.05
N GLU A 65 9.93 -17.73 -20.92
CA GLU A 65 9.35 -19.09 -20.85
C GLU A 65 8.43 -19.25 -19.64
N LEU A 66 8.87 -18.82 -18.45
CA LEU A 66 8.07 -18.89 -17.23
C LEU A 66 6.75 -18.12 -17.37
N ILE A 67 6.81 -16.90 -17.92
CA ILE A 67 5.64 -16.07 -18.12
C ILE A 67 4.70 -16.64 -19.18
N ALA A 68 5.24 -17.23 -20.25
CA ALA A 68 4.44 -17.91 -21.26
C ALA A 68 3.70 -19.14 -20.71
N ASP A 69 4.30 -19.86 -19.76
CA ASP A 69 3.69 -21.04 -19.14
C ASP A 69 2.57 -20.66 -18.13
N ASN A 70 2.82 -19.68 -17.26
CA ASN A 70 1.90 -19.33 -16.18
C ASN A 70 0.95 -18.14 -16.50
N ASN A 71 1.07 -17.54 -17.68
CA ASN A 71 0.33 -16.36 -18.13
C ASN A 71 0.49 -15.14 -17.20
N ALA A 72 1.62 -15.02 -16.51
CA ALA A 72 1.89 -13.88 -15.64
C ALA A 72 2.17 -12.60 -16.44
N PHE A 73 2.04 -11.46 -15.79
CA PHE A 73 2.26 -10.16 -16.43
C PHE A 73 3.62 -9.57 -16.02
N SER A 74 4.45 -9.17 -17.00
CA SER A 74 5.61 -8.31 -16.73
C SER A 74 5.96 -7.40 -17.91
N VAL A 75 6.02 -6.09 -17.63
CA VAL A 75 6.48 -5.07 -18.59
C VAL A 75 7.99 -5.21 -18.85
N LEU A 76 8.75 -5.82 -17.94
CA LEU A 76 10.19 -6.02 -18.12
C LEU A 76 10.52 -6.97 -19.28
N LEU A 77 9.60 -7.89 -19.61
CA LEU A 77 9.77 -8.81 -20.73
C LEU A 77 9.36 -8.22 -22.09
N TRP A 78 9.00 -6.93 -22.14
CA TRP A 78 8.73 -6.27 -23.40
C TRP A 78 10.01 -5.98 -24.18
N SER A 79 11.14 -5.80 -23.53
CA SER A 79 12.42 -5.65 -24.20
C SER A 79 13.55 -6.14 -23.29
N ASP A 80 14.51 -6.81 -23.91
CA ASP A 80 15.79 -7.20 -23.34
C ASP A 80 16.79 -6.03 -23.21
N SER A 81 16.42 -4.83 -23.63
CA SER A 81 17.31 -3.66 -23.55
C SER A 81 17.56 -3.21 -22.11
N THR A 82 18.82 -3.00 -21.76
CA THR A 82 19.21 -2.39 -20.47
C THR A 82 18.56 -1.03 -20.25
N LEU A 83 18.36 -0.22 -21.30
CA LEU A 83 17.69 1.08 -21.20
C LEU A 83 16.22 0.94 -20.83
N TRP A 84 15.55 -0.07 -21.38
CA TRP A 84 14.16 -0.38 -21.03
C TRP A 84 14.05 -0.82 -19.57
N PHE A 85 14.93 -1.71 -19.14
CA PHE A 85 15.03 -2.15 -17.75
C PHE A 85 15.18 -0.95 -16.79
N GLU A 86 16.15 -0.06 -17.04
CA GLU A 86 16.39 1.13 -16.21
C GLU A 86 15.18 2.07 -16.17
N PHE A 87 14.53 2.26 -17.32
CA PHE A 87 13.31 3.06 -17.39
C PHE A 87 12.19 2.48 -16.52
N VAL A 88 11.87 1.19 -16.69
CA VAL A 88 10.82 0.51 -15.92
C VAL A 88 11.15 0.52 -14.43
N TYR A 89 12.40 0.22 -14.06
CA TYR A 89 12.85 0.25 -12.67
C TYR A 89 12.72 1.65 -12.05
N GLY A 90 13.16 2.70 -12.77
CA GLY A 90 13.01 4.08 -12.35
C GLY A 90 11.54 4.51 -12.19
N VAL A 91 10.67 4.06 -13.09
CA VAL A 91 9.21 4.26 -12.97
C VAL A 91 8.67 3.57 -11.71
N CYS A 92 9.13 2.37 -11.37
CA CYS A 92 8.72 1.65 -10.16
C CYS A 92 9.12 2.41 -8.88
N VAL A 93 10.36 2.90 -8.82
CA VAL A 93 10.85 3.74 -7.70
C VAL A 93 10.00 5.00 -7.58
N LEU A 94 9.80 5.71 -8.69
CA LEU A 94 9.01 6.94 -8.71
C LEU A 94 7.55 6.69 -8.32
N SER A 95 6.91 5.66 -8.85
CA SER A 95 5.52 5.33 -8.51
C SER A 95 5.38 4.97 -7.03
N SER A 96 6.37 4.30 -6.44
CA SER A 96 6.38 3.96 -5.02
C SER A 96 6.47 5.21 -4.14
N LEU A 97 7.38 6.13 -4.48
CA LEU A 97 7.49 7.42 -3.82
C LEU A 97 6.19 8.23 -3.94
N LEU A 98 5.62 8.34 -5.14
CA LEU A 98 4.37 9.05 -5.37
C LEU A 98 3.19 8.39 -4.65
N MET A 99 3.22 7.05 -4.50
CA MET A 99 2.23 6.29 -3.73
C MET A 99 2.31 6.61 -2.24
N VAL A 100 3.52 6.72 -1.66
CA VAL A 100 3.75 7.19 -0.28
C VAL A 100 3.25 8.61 -0.09
N LEU A 101 3.56 9.52 -1.02
CA LEU A 101 3.13 10.93 -0.94
C LEU A 101 1.63 11.10 -1.19
N GLY A 102 1.02 10.18 -1.92
CA GLY A 102 -0.41 10.23 -2.27
C GLY A 102 -0.68 11.32 -3.28
N TRP A 103 0.14 11.36 -4.32
CA TRP A 103 0.00 12.25 -5.46
C TRP A 103 -0.69 11.52 -6.60
N ARG A 104 -1.81 12.05 -7.10
CA ARG A 104 -2.61 11.44 -8.17
C ARG A 104 -2.84 9.95 -7.95
N THR A 105 -3.22 9.60 -6.72
CA THR A 105 -3.16 8.21 -6.22
C THR A 105 -3.91 7.22 -7.10
N ARG A 106 -4.98 7.65 -7.79
CA ARG A 106 -5.73 6.79 -8.72
C ARG A 106 -4.93 6.30 -9.92
N ALA A 107 -4.09 7.15 -10.48
CA ALA A 107 -3.23 6.78 -11.61
C ALA A 107 -1.94 6.13 -11.09
N VAL A 108 -1.38 6.68 -10.01
CA VAL A 108 -0.15 6.17 -9.41
C VAL A 108 -0.33 4.78 -8.79
N SER A 109 -1.50 4.43 -8.25
CA SER A 109 -1.76 3.08 -7.75
C SER A 109 -1.71 2.03 -8.86
N VAL A 110 -2.18 2.37 -10.06
CA VAL A 110 -2.10 1.48 -11.24
C VAL A 110 -0.65 1.32 -11.68
N LEU A 111 0.12 2.42 -11.76
CA LEU A 111 1.55 2.36 -12.08
C LEU A 111 2.33 1.58 -11.02
N PHE A 112 2.02 1.78 -9.75
CA PHE A 112 2.60 1.04 -8.63
C PHE A 112 2.29 -0.45 -8.74
N MET A 113 1.03 -0.83 -9.01
CA MET A 113 0.64 -2.21 -9.25
C MET A 113 1.40 -2.82 -10.43
N VAL A 114 1.41 -2.15 -11.59
CA VAL A 114 2.16 -2.61 -12.77
C VAL A 114 3.63 -2.82 -12.45
N GLY A 115 4.25 -1.91 -11.70
CA GLY A 115 5.65 -2.02 -11.28
C GLY A 115 5.92 -3.21 -10.36
N VAL A 116 5.12 -3.38 -9.30
CA VAL A 116 5.20 -4.51 -8.37
C VAL A 116 5.04 -5.84 -9.12
N LEU A 117 3.96 -5.97 -9.90
CA LEU A 117 3.69 -7.17 -10.69
C LEU A 117 4.83 -7.46 -11.67
N SER A 118 5.37 -6.43 -12.33
CA SER A 118 6.43 -6.62 -13.33
C SER A 118 7.73 -7.14 -12.73
N LEU A 119 8.21 -6.57 -11.62
CA LEU A 119 9.45 -7.04 -10.99
C LEU A 119 9.27 -8.41 -10.33
N GLN A 120 8.18 -8.63 -9.61
CA GLN A 120 7.98 -9.89 -8.89
C GLN A 120 7.74 -11.07 -9.85
N ASN A 121 6.97 -10.87 -10.93
CA ASN A 121 6.79 -11.91 -11.94
C ASN A 121 8.05 -12.12 -12.81
N ARG A 122 8.93 -11.12 -12.91
CA ARG A 122 10.21 -11.24 -13.63
C ARG A 122 11.19 -12.18 -12.93
N SER A 123 11.16 -12.24 -11.60
CA SER A 123 12.07 -13.08 -10.80
C SER A 123 11.38 -13.60 -9.54
N ILE A 124 10.67 -14.73 -9.69
CA ILE A 124 9.86 -15.34 -8.61
C ILE A 124 10.69 -15.91 -7.46
N PHE A 125 11.99 -16.16 -7.67
CA PHE A 125 12.86 -16.82 -6.70
C PHE A 125 13.52 -15.86 -5.70
N VAL A 126 13.45 -14.55 -5.95
CA VAL A 126 14.05 -13.52 -5.09
C VAL A 126 13.12 -13.17 -3.91
N GLY A 127 11.81 -13.40 -4.06
CA GLY A 127 10.82 -12.96 -3.08
C GLY A 127 10.58 -13.93 -1.92
N ASP A 128 9.97 -13.40 -0.86
CA ASP A 128 9.48 -14.16 0.28
C ASP A 128 7.95 -14.03 0.47
N GLY A 129 7.43 -14.49 1.61
CA GLY A 129 5.98 -14.41 1.90
C GLY A 129 5.44 -12.97 1.93
N GLY A 130 6.26 -11.99 2.27
CA GLY A 130 5.93 -10.57 2.32
C GLY A 130 5.79 -9.97 0.94
N ASP A 131 6.58 -10.44 -0.03
CA ASP A 131 6.43 -10.06 -1.44
C ASP A 131 5.07 -10.46 -1.99
N ASN A 132 4.57 -11.65 -1.65
CA ASN A 132 3.20 -12.07 -2.01
C ASN A 132 2.14 -11.14 -1.40
N VAL A 133 2.35 -10.67 -0.18
CA VAL A 133 1.44 -9.68 0.43
C VAL A 133 1.51 -8.35 -0.31
N VAL A 134 2.70 -7.86 -0.65
CA VAL A 134 2.87 -6.63 -1.45
C VAL A 134 2.18 -6.78 -2.81
N HIS A 135 2.30 -7.93 -3.46
CA HIS A 135 1.66 -8.27 -4.73
C HIS A 135 0.14 -8.08 -4.67
N LEU A 136 -0.51 -8.77 -3.73
CA LEU A 136 -1.96 -8.71 -3.53
C LEU A 136 -2.42 -7.30 -3.16
N MET A 137 -1.69 -6.66 -2.25
CA MET A 137 -2.05 -5.34 -1.73
C MET A 137 -1.88 -4.26 -2.79
N ALA A 138 -0.92 -4.38 -3.72
CA ALA A 138 -0.78 -3.48 -4.84
C ALA A 138 -2.03 -3.51 -5.75
N VAL A 139 -2.59 -4.69 -6.00
CA VAL A 139 -3.84 -4.86 -6.75
C VAL A 139 -5.02 -4.27 -5.98
N TYR A 140 -5.16 -4.61 -4.69
CA TYR A 140 -6.26 -4.12 -3.86
C TYR A 140 -6.25 -2.59 -3.73
N LEU A 141 -5.07 -1.98 -3.64
CA LEU A 141 -4.91 -0.53 -3.49
C LEU A 141 -5.48 0.25 -4.69
N VAL A 142 -5.48 -0.31 -5.91
CA VAL A 142 -6.11 0.30 -7.10
C VAL A 142 -7.62 0.55 -6.87
N MET A 143 -8.27 -0.35 -6.13
CA MET A 143 -9.70 -0.28 -5.82
C MET A 143 -10.01 0.57 -4.58
N THR A 144 -9.01 1.05 -3.84
CA THR A 144 -9.21 1.79 -2.60
C THR A 144 -9.18 3.32 -2.79
N ARG A 145 -9.98 4.05 -2.02
CA ARG A 145 -9.89 5.52 -1.87
C ARG A 145 -8.85 5.90 -0.80
N CYS A 146 -7.63 5.37 -0.90
CA CYS A 146 -6.56 5.53 0.11
C CYS A 146 -5.88 6.92 0.17
N ALA A 147 -6.41 7.91 -0.56
CA ALA A 147 -5.88 9.26 -0.65
C ALA A 147 -6.76 10.33 0.00
N GLN A 148 -7.79 9.96 0.77
CA GLN A 148 -8.70 10.92 1.41
C GLN A 148 -8.06 11.71 2.55
N VAL A 149 -7.05 11.12 3.21
CA VAL A 149 -6.27 11.75 4.29
C VAL A 149 -4.77 11.46 4.09
N TRP A 150 -3.92 12.28 4.70
CA TRP A 150 -2.46 12.15 4.68
C TRP A 150 -1.85 11.99 3.28
N SER A 151 -2.39 12.70 2.30
CA SER A 151 -1.97 12.67 0.91
C SER A 151 -1.82 14.08 0.34
N LEU A 152 -1.03 14.22 -0.72
CA LEU A 152 -0.99 15.46 -1.51
C LEU A 152 -2.32 15.72 -2.22
N ASP A 153 -3.05 14.66 -2.59
CA ASP A 153 -4.38 14.77 -3.20
C ASP A 153 -5.43 15.38 -2.27
N ALA A 154 -5.46 15.00 -0.97
CA ALA A 154 -6.34 15.59 0.02
C ALA A 154 -6.03 17.09 0.22
N ARG A 155 -4.74 17.45 0.24
CA ARG A 155 -4.29 18.86 0.32
C ARG A 155 -4.64 19.67 -0.92
N ARG A 156 -4.74 19.03 -2.09
CA ARG A 156 -5.13 19.65 -3.36
C ARG A 156 -6.64 19.86 -3.41
N ALA A 157 -7.42 18.87 -2.98
CA ALA A 157 -8.89 18.96 -2.95
C ALA A 157 -9.40 20.12 -2.08
N GLY A 158 -8.67 20.48 -1.01
CA GLY A 158 -8.99 21.64 -0.17
C GLY A 158 -8.62 23.01 -0.77
N ARG A 159 -7.96 23.06 -1.94
CA ARG A 159 -7.59 24.30 -2.63
C ARG A 159 -8.41 24.44 -3.92
N THR A 160 -9.03 25.59 -4.14
CA THR A 160 -9.71 25.96 -5.39
C THR A 160 -8.70 26.10 -6.52
N SER A 161 -8.28 24.99 -7.15
CA SER A 161 -7.27 25.03 -8.22
C SER A 161 -7.92 25.32 -9.57
N ALA A 162 -7.69 26.52 -10.08
CA ALA A 162 -8.28 27.04 -11.32
C ALA A 162 -7.69 26.47 -12.63
N ARG A 163 -6.70 25.57 -12.63
CA ARG A 163 -6.19 24.93 -13.87
C ARG A 163 -5.38 23.67 -13.59
N ASP A 164 -6.01 22.50 -13.62
CA ASP A 164 -5.31 21.22 -13.59
C ASP A 164 -4.82 20.82 -15.00
N ARG A 165 -3.57 21.20 -15.33
CA ARG A 165 -2.90 20.80 -16.57
C ARG A 165 -2.23 19.42 -16.50
N THR A 166 -1.98 18.92 -15.29
CA THR A 166 -1.27 17.65 -15.10
C THR A 166 -2.15 16.43 -15.36
N GLY A 167 -3.46 16.52 -15.08
CA GLY A 167 -4.41 15.45 -15.34
C GLY A 167 -4.47 15.01 -16.82
N PRO A 168 -4.72 15.92 -17.79
CA PRO A 168 -4.79 15.57 -19.20
C PRO A 168 -3.49 14.92 -19.71
N VAL A 169 -2.34 15.52 -19.40
CA VAL A 169 -1.03 15.00 -19.82
C VAL A 169 -0.81 13.58 -19.28
N LEU A 170 -1.11 13.35 -17.99
CA LEU A 170 -0.96 12.04 -17.38
C LEU A 170 -1.82 10.97 -18.09
N TRP A 171 -3.10 11.25 -18.34
CA TRP A 171 -3.99 10.29 -19.00
C TRP A 171 -3.62 10.04 -20.46
N SER A 172 -3.21 11.10 -21.18
CA SER A 172 -2.71 10.97 -22.56
C SER A 172 -1.45 10.11 -22.63
N VAL A 173 -0.49 10.31 -21.72
CA VAL A 173 0.73 9.50 -21.65
C VAL A 173 0.41 8.05 -21.32
N LEU A 174 -0.41 7.79 -20.29
CA LEU A 174 -0.83 6.43 -19.95
C LEU A 174 -1.57 5.74 -21.09
N GLY A 175 -2.46 6.46 -21.78
CA GLY A 175 -3.21 5.93 -22.91
C GLY A 175 -2.31 5.62 -24.10
N ALA A 176 -1.33 6.49 -24.39
CA ALA A 176 -0.34 6.25 -25.43
C ALA A 176 0.54 5.02 -25.13
N LEU A 177 0.99 4.85 -23.88
CA LEU A 177 1.76 3.69 -23.46
C LEU A 177 0.95 2.39 -23.60
N LEU A 178 -0.32 2.40 -23.16
CA LEU A 178 -1.21 1.25 -23.33
C LEU A 178 -1.45 0.92 -24.80
N PHE A 179 -1.71 1.93 -25.62
CA PHE A 179 -1.91 1.76 -27.06
C PHE A 179 -0.67 1.17 -27.73
N VAL A 180 0.52 1.69 -27.45
CA VAL A 180 1.78 1.15 -27.99
C VAL A 180 1.98 -0.28 -27.52
N GLY A 181 1.75 -0.59 -26.24
CA GLY A 181 1.83 -1.96 -25.72
C GLY A 181 0.89 -2.93 -26.43
N THR A 182 -0.36 -2.53 -26.68
CA THR A 182 -1.34 -3.33 -27.41
C THR A 182 -0.97 -3.51 -28.89
N VAL A 183 -0.55 -2.45 -29.58
CA VAL A 183 -0.19 -2.53 -31.02
C VAL A 183 1.07 -3.36 -31.25
N LEU A 184 2.03 -3.31 -30.32
CA LEU A 184 3.27 -4.10 -30.39
C LEU A 184 3.08 -5.56 -29.94
N GLY A 185 1.86 -5.98 -29.70
CA GLY A 185 1.53 -7.35 -29.27
C GLY A 185 2.05 -7.72 -27.88
N ARG A 186 2.42 -6.73 -27.06
CA ARG A 186 3.01 -6.94 -25.74
C ARG A 186 1.99 -7.33 -24.68
N THR A 187 0.72 -7.38 -25.07
CA THR A 187 -0.42 -7.85 -24.28
C THR A 187 -1.09 -9.08 -24.90
N ASP A 188 -0.51 -9.70 -25.92
CA ASP A 188 -1.18 -10.73 -26.74
C ASP A 188 -1.33 -12.09 -26.05
N GLY A 189 -0.63 -12.32 -24.94
CA GLY A 189 -0.68 -13.59 -24.20
C GLY A 189 -1.97 -13.83 -23.42
N ASP A 190 -2.67 -12.77 -22.96
CA ASP A 190 -3.90 -12.94 -22.20
C ASP A 190 -4.87 -11.77 -22.42
N THR A 191 -5.95 -12.06 -23.14
CA THR A 191 -7.01 -11.08 -23.49
C THR A 191 -7.57 -10.41 -22.22
N TRP A 192 -7.56 -11.11 -21.08
CA TRP A 192 -8.02 -10.55 -19.81
C TRP A 192 -7.17 -9.39 -19.29
N ILE A 193 -5.84 -9.46 -19.45
CA ILE A 193 -4.93 -8.38 -19.04
C ILE A 193 -5.19 -7.12 -19.87
N MET A 194 -5.40 -7.29 -21.18
CA MET A 194 -5.76 -6.19 -22.07
C MET A 194 -7.09 -5.54 -21.65
N ILE A 195 -8.13 -6.36 -21.40
CA ILE A 195 -9.44 -5.89 -20.92
C ILE A 195 -9.29 -5.16 -19.59
N LEU A 196 -8.48 -5.69 -18.67
CA LEU A 196 -8.23 -5.09 -17.37
C LEU A 196 -7.60 -3.70 -17.51
N PHE A 197 -6.51 -3.56 -18.25
CA PHE A 197 -5.82 -2.27 -18.36
C PHE A 197 -6.63 -1.23 -19.12
N TRP A 198 -7.23 -1.58 -20.27
CA TRP A 198 -8.10 -0.67 -20.99
C TRP A 198 -9.36 -0.32 -20.17
N GLY A 199 -9.94 -1.28 -19.45
CA GLY A 199 -11.07 -1.06 -18.56
C GLY A 199 -10.74 -0.09 -17.43
N VAL A 200 -9.61 -0.30 -16.74
CA VAL A 200 -9.14 0.58 -15.66
C VAL A 200 -8.82 1.97 -16.18
N TRP A 201 -8.11 2.10 -17.31
CA TRP A 201 -7.77 3.39 -17.91
C TRP A 201 -9.04 4.16 -18.31
N THR A 202 -9.99 3.50 -18.98
CA THR A 202 -11.25 4.10 -19.41
C THR A 202 -12.08 4.53 -18.20
N ALA A 203 -12.24 3.66 -17.19
CA ALA A 203 -13.01 3.98 -15.99
C ALA A 203 -12.43 5.17 -15.22
N GLN A 204 -11.10 5.23 -15.06
CA GLN A 204 -10.44 6.35 -14.38
C GLN A 204 -10.44 7.63 -15.22
N GLY A 205 -10.30 7.52 -16.54
CA GLY A 205 -10.39 8.64 -17.49
C GLY A 205 -11.79 9.26 -17.50
N LEU A 206 -12.84 8.44 -17.57
CA LEU A 206 -14.24 8.86 -17.46
C LEU A 206 -14.50 9.54 -16.12
N TRP A 207 -14.00 8.96 -15.04
CA TRP A 207 -14.09 9.59 -13.72
C TRP A 207 -13.45 10.99 -13.71
N TRP A 208 -12.23 11.10 -14.22
CA TRP A 208 -11.52 12.38 -14.30
C TRP A 208 -12.30 13.40 -15.12
N ALA A 209 -12.87 12.99 -16.27
CA ALA A 209 -13.67 13.85 -17.12
C ALA A 209 -14.94 14.34 -16.41
N VAL A 210 -15.69 13.46 -15.73
CA VAL A 210 -16.90 13.84 -14.97
C VAL A 210 -16.54 14.78 -13.81
N ASN A 211 -15.44 14.52 -13.11
CA ASN A 211 -14.92 15.42 -12.07
C ASN A 211 -14.58 16.82 -12.61
N ARG A 212 -14.04 16.90 -13.82
CA ARG A 212 -13.56 18.13 -14.44
C ARG A 212 -14.70 18.96 -15.02
N TYR A 213 -15.61 18.32 -15.74
CA TYR A 213 -16.61 18.99 -16.59
C TYR A 213 -18.02 18.97 -16.01
N ALA A 214 -18.34 18.06 -15.09
CA ALA A 214 -19.69 17.91 -14.53
C ALA A 214 -19.70 17.61 -13.01
N PRO A 215 -19.00 18.41 -12.16
CA PRO A 215 -18.76 18.11 -10.75
C PRO A 215 -20.03 18.07 -9.86
N GLY A 216 -21.16 18.64 -10.31
CA GLY A 216 -22.44 18.65 -9.59
C GLY A 216 -23.54 17.78 -10.23
N SER A 217 -23.19 16.93 -11.19
CA SER A 217 -24.16 16.17 -12.00
C SER A 217 -24.62 14.87 -11.34
N GLN A 218 -25.79 14.34 -11.73
CA GLN A 218 -26.27 13.03 -11.28
C GLN A 218 -25.28 11.87 -11.58
N PRO A 219 -24.63 11.80 -12.77
CA PRO A 219 -23.57 10.83 -13.02
C PRO A 219 -22.42 10.90 -12.03
N ARG A 220 -22.03 12.10 -11.58
CA ARG A 220 -20.97 12.28 -10.59
C ARG A 220 -21.35 11.64 -9.24
N THR A 221 -22.60 11.81 -8.82
CA THR A 221 -23.13 11.19 -7.59
C THR A 221 -23.15 9.67 -7.69
N LEU A 222 -23.62 9.11 -8.82
CA LEU A 222 -23.61 7.67 -9.06
C LEU A 222 -22.18 7.10 -9.00
N LEU A 223 -21.23 7.77 -9.65
CA LEU A 223 -19.82 7.41 -9.59
C LEU A 223 -19.29 7.43 -8.15
N ASP A 224 -19.62 8.43 -7.33
CA ASP A 224 -19.24 8.45 -5.91
C ASP A 224 -19.78 7.27 -5.11
N VAL A 225 -21.05 6.90 -5.33
CA VAL A 225 -21.66 5.74 -4.69
C VAL A 225 -20.92 4.46 -5.09
N LEU A 226 -20.66 4.26 -6.39
CA LEU A 226 -19.93 3.09 -6.88
C LEU A 226 -18.51 3.03 -6.32
N ALA A 227 -17.79 4.15 -6.30
CA ALA A 227 -16.44 4.19 -5.74
C ALA A 227 -16.40 3.94 -4.23
N ASN A 228 -17.41 4.39 -3.48
CA ASN A 228 -17.53 4.08 -2.06
C ASN A 228 -17.77 2.58 -1.85
N LEU A 229 -18.64 1.97 -2.66
CA LEU A 229 -18.92 0.53 -2.61
C LEU A 229 -17.67 -0.30 -2.93
N VAL A 230 -17.00 0.00 -4.06
CA VAL A 230 -15.77 -0.69 -4.48
C VAL A 230 -14.69 -0.54 -3.41
N HIS A 231 -14.50 0.66 -2.85
CA HIS A 231 -13.55 0.88 -1.78
C HIS A 231 -13.87 0.11 -0.51
N ASN A 232 -15.13 0.13 -0.07
CA ASN A 232 -15.54 -0.56 1.16
C ASN A 232 -15.42 -2.08 1.00
N ALA A 233 -15.73 -2.61 -0.19
CA ALA A 233 -15.51 -4.01 -0.53
C ALA A 233 -14.01 -4.35 -0.53
N ALA A 234 -13.18 -3.55 -1.20
CA ALA A 234 -11.73 -3.75 -1.22
C ALA A 234 -11.11 -3.67 0.20
N LEU A 235 -11.58 -2.76 1.05
CA LEU A 235 -11.14 -2.68 2.45
C LEU A 235 -11.53 -3.95 3.22
N ALA A 236 -12.74 -4.48 3.01
CA ALA A 236 -13.16 -5.74 3.62
C ALA A 236 -12.32 -6.92 3.13
N VAL A 237 -11.98 -6.97 1.84
CA VAL A 237 -11.07 -7.97 1.26
C VAL A 237 -9.69 -7.87 1.88
N ILE A 238 -9.10 -6.67 2.00
CA ILE A 238 -7.80 -6.48 2.67
C ILE A 238 -7.85 -7.00 4.11
N MET A 239 -8.90 -6.68 4.87
CA MET A 239 -9.05 -7.16 6.25
C MET A 239 -9.20 -8.69 6.30
N ALA A 240 -9.99 -9.28 5.41
CA ALA A 240 -10.18 -10.72 5.33
C ALA A 240 -8.89 -11.44 4.93
N GLU A 241 -8.16 -10.90 3.95
CA GLU A 241 -6.87 -11.42 3.47
C GLU A 241 -5.89 -11.53 4.64
N VAL A 242 -5.73 -10.47 5.43
CA VAL A 242 -4.84 -10.48 6.61
C VAL A 242 -5.28 -11.56 7.61
N CYS A 243 -6.58 -11.72 7.85
CA CYS A 243 -7.06 -12.81 8.70
C CYS A 243 -6.76 -14.20 8.14
N VAL A 244 -6.89 -14.39 6.82
CA VAL A 244 -6.59 -15.65 6.14
C VAL A 244 -5.09 -15.95 6.23
N ILE A 245 -4.23 -14.96 5.98
CA ILE A 245 -2.77 -15.09 6.11
C ILE A 245 -2.40 -15.60 7.51
N TYR A 246 -2.93 -14.98 8.57
CA TYR A 246 -2.61 -15.42 9.93
C TYR A 246 -3.23 -16.76 10.30
N ALA A 247 -4.49 -16.99 9.95
CA ALA A 247 -5.16 -18.26 10.23
C ALA A 247 -4.41 -19.41 9.57
N THR A 248 -4.11 -19.30 8.29
CA THR A 248 -3.38 -20.33 7.52
C THR A 248 -1.95 -20.50 8.03
N ALA A 249 -1.23 -19.41 8.30
CA ALA A 249 0.11 -19.47 8.86
C ALA A 249 0.14 -20.16 10.24
N GLY A 250 -0.86 -19.93 11.09
CA GLY A 250 -1.00 -20.60 12.39
C GLY A 250 -1.37 -22.07 12.26
N TRP A 251 -2.37 -22.40 11.44
CA TRP A 251 -2.81 -23.78 11.21
C TRP A 251 -1.74 -24.65 10.55
N TYR A 252 -0.94 -24.07 9.65
CA TYR A 252 0.18 -24.77 9.04
C TYR A 252 1.27 -25.09 10.07
N LYS A 253 1.55 -24.16 10.99
CA LYS A 253 2.51 -24.38 12.08
C LYS A 253 2.08 -25.50 13.02
N ILE A 254 0.79 -25.59 13.37
CA ILE A 254 0.26 -26.66 14.25
C ILE A 254 0.59 -28.06 13.71
N GLN A 255 0.69 -28.23 12.39
CA GLN A 255 0.99 -29.51 11.75
C GLN A 255 2.49 -29.88 11.79
N GLY A 256 3.38 -28.92 12.05
CA GLY A 256 4.82 -29.15 12.05
C GLY A 256 5.33 -29.69 13.39
N SER A 257 6.08 -30.80 13.38
CA SER A 257 6.64 -31.43 14.59
C SER A 257 7.48 -30.46 15.45
N ARG A 258 8.28 -29.61 14.79
CA ARG A 258 9.09 -28.55 15.43
C ARG A 258 8.27 -27.52 16.20
N TRP A 259 7.03 -27.26 15.77
CA TRP A 259 6.12 -26.35 16.48
C TRP A 259 5.43 -27.09 17.63
N GLN A 260 5.12 -28.37 17.44
CA GLN A 260 4.49 -29.22 18.46
C GLN A 260 5.42 -29.47 19.64
N ASP A 261 6.72 -29.66 19.40
CA ASP A 261 7.72 -29.88 20.45
C ASP A 261 8.29 -28.56 21.05
N GLY A 262 7.83 -27.40 20.57
CA GLY A 262 8.21 -26.08 21.09
C GLY A 262 9.61 -25.61 20.66
N THR A 263 10.25 -26.26 19.68
CA THR A 263 11.64 -25.95 19.28
C THR A 263 11.74 -25.13 17.98
N ALA A 264 10.64 -24.83 17.30
CA ALA A 264 10.65 -24.24 15.95
C ALA A 264 11.50 -22.98 15.83
N LEU A 265 11.42 -22.07 16.81
CA LEU A 265 12.17 -20.82 16.77
C LEU A 265 13.68 -21.00 17.02
N TYR A 266 14.11 -22.12 17.62
CA TYR A 266 15.53 -22.39 17.90
C TYR A 266 16.38 -22.44 16.62
N TYR A 267 15.86 -23.07 15.57
CA TYR A 267 16.65 -23.36 14.37
C TYR A 267 16.94 -22.12 13.51
N PRO A 268 15.95 -21.25 13.20
CA PRO A 268 16.24 -20.00 12.48
C PRO A 268 17.24 -19.11 13.23
N LEU A 269 17.18 -19.08 14.56
CA LEU A 269 18.13 -18.33 15.41
C LEU A 269 19.57 -18.87 15.40
N LYS A 270 19.81 -20.01 14.74
CA LYS A 270 21.12 -20.66 14.60
C LYS A 270 21.58 -20.78 13.15
N LEU A 271 20.77 -20.33 12.19
CA LEU A 271 21.17 -20.30 10.78
C LEU A 271 21.90 -18.98 10.50
N ASP A 272 23.15 -19.07 10.03
CA ASP A 272 23.99 -17.89 9.74
C ASP A 272 23.27 -16.91 8.80
N TYR A 273 22.51 -17.42 7.83
CA TYR A 273 21.72 -16.63 6.90
C TYR A 273 20.64 -15.77 7.57
N PHE A 274 20.03 -16.25 8.66
CA PHE A 274 18.95 -15.56 9.39
C PHE A 274 19.43 -14.95 10.71
N THR A 275 20.73 -14.73 10.90
CA THR A 275 21.25 -14.23 12.18
C THR A 275 22.15 -13.02 11.99
N PRO A 276 21.58 -11.85 11.59
CA PRO A 276 22.35 -10.61 11.44
C PRO A 276 23.07 -10.18 12.73
N TRP A 277 22.55 -10.60 13.89
CA TRP A 277 23.13 -10.31 15.21
C TRP A 277 23.37 -11.60 16.01
N PRO A 278 24.45 -12.36 15.74
CA PRO A 278 24.66 -13.69 16.33
C PRO A 278 24.66 -13.71 17.86
N ALA A 279 25.17 -12.64 18.49
CA ALA A 279 25.16 -12.51 19.95
C ALA A 279 23.73 -12.41 20.53
N LEU A 280 22.85 -11.65 19.88
CA LEU A 280 21.46 -11.48 20.30
C LEU A 280 20.65 -12.77 20.08
N SER A 281 20.80 -13.39 18.91
CA SER A 281 20.16 -14.66 18.60
C SER A 281 20.67 -15.79 19.50
N GLY A 282 21.97 -15.79 19.82
CA GLY A 282 22.59 -16.73 20.75
C GLY A 282 22.07 -16.59 22.18
N LEU A 283 21.90 -15.36 22.68
CA LEU A 283 21.29 -15.09 23.98
C LEU A 283 19.85 -15.63 24.03
N LEU A 284 19.04 -15.33 23.02
CA LEU A 284 17.66 -15.81 22.97
C LEU A 284 17.59 -17.35 22.88
N ALA A 285 18.43 -17.95 22.04
CA ALA A 285 18.50 -19.40 21.85
C ALA A 285 19.07 -20.15 23.07
N SER A 286 19.78 -19.48 23.98
CA SER A 286 20.31 -20.09 25.21
C SER A 286 19.22 -20.46 26.23
N GLY A 287 18.06 -19.78 26.18
CA GLY A 287 16.94 -20.02 27.08
C GLY A 287 15.88 -20.91 26.44
N GLY A 288 15.98 -22.23 26.62
CA GLY A 288 15.02 -23.19 26.04
C GLY A 288 13.55 -22.87 26.39
N VAL A 289 13.27 -22.42 27.61
CA VAL A 289 11.91 -21.99 28.02
C VAL A 289 11.45 -20.75 27.24
N VAL A 290 12.34 -19.78 26.99
CA VAL A 290 12.00 -18.58 26.22
C VAL A 290 11.65 -18.95 24.79
N VAL A 291 12.47 -19.80 24.16
CA VAL A 291 12.21 -20.32 22.81
C VAL A 291 10.87 -21.06 22.74
N MET A 292 10.58 -21.91 23.72
CA MET A 292 9.31 -22.64 23.80
C MET A 292 8.11 -21.70 23.93
N LEU A 293 8.18 -20.71 24.83
CA LEU A 293 7.12 -19.73 25.03
C LEU A 293 6.87 -18.88 23.79
N LEU A 294 7.93 -18.45 23.10
CA LEU A 294 7.79 -17.70 21.84
C LEU A 294 7.22 -18.59 20.72
N THR A 295 7.68 -19.84 20.62
CA THR A 295 7.19 -20.80 19.61
C THR A 295 5.68 -21.03 19.76
N TYR A 296 5.19 -21.35 20.96
CA TYR A 296 3.75 -21.52 21.17
C TYR A 296 2.99 -20.19 21.12
N GLY A 297 3.58 -19.11 21.65
CA GLY A 297 2.99 -17.77 21.65
C GLY A 297 2.65 -17.27 20.25
N THR A 298 3.59 -17.42 19.31
CA THR A 298 3.39 -17.13 17.88
C THR A 298 2.16 -17.86 17.33
N VAL A 299 2.06 -19.18 17.54
CA VAL A 299 0.93 -19.97 17.01
C VAL A 299 -0.39 -19.54 17.64
N ILE A 300 -0.43 -19.37 18.96
CA ILE A 300 -1.64 -18.97 19.70
C ILE A 300 -2.14 -17.62 19.19
N VAL A 301 -1.25 -16.63 19.06
CA VAL A 301 -1.62 -15.28 18.62
C VAL A 301 -2.14 -15.29 17.18
N GLN A 302 -1.45 -15.98 16.27
CA GLN A 302 -1.84 -16.05 14.85
C GLN A 302 -3.19 -16.74 14.64
N VAL A 303 -3.43 -17.86 15.33
CA VAL A 303 -4.70 -18.58 15.26
C VAL A 303 -5.82 -17.80 15.95
N ALA A 304 -5.56 -17.18 17.09
CA ALA A 304 -6.59 -16.48 17.86
C ALA A 304 -7.06 -15.18 17.17
N PHE A 305 -6.17 -14.45 16.50
CA PHE A 305 -6.44 -13.09 16.03
C PHE A 305 -7.77 -12.91 15.27
N PRO A 306 -8.12 -13.73 14.25
CA PRO A 306 -9.40 -13.62 13.53
C PRO A 306 -10.62 -13.74 14.44
N PHE A 307 -10.55 -14.58 15.48
CA PHE A 307 -11.65 -14.77 16.44
C PHE A 307 -11.76 -13.65 17.46
N THR A 308 -10.69 -12.87 17.67
CA THR A 308 -10.69 -11.75 18.63
C THR A 308 -11.26 -10.45 18.07
N LEU A 309 -11.52 -10.37 16.76
CA LEU A 309 -11.98 -9.15 16.09
C LEU A 309 -13.29 -8.57 16.69
N PHE A 310 -14.13 -9.42 17.28
CA PHE A 310 -15.38 -9.00 17.94
C PHE A 310 -15.17 -8.23 19.26
N ASN A 311 -13.99 -8.39 19.89
CA ASN A 311 -13.64 -7.68 21.12
C ASN A 311 -12.47 -6.73 20.88
N ARG A 312 -12.78 -5.44 20.77
CA ARG A 312 -11.80 -4.37 20.49
C ARG A 312 -10.60 -4.35 21.44
N ARG A 313 -10.75 -4.75 22.70
CA ARG A 313 -9.64 -4.75 23.67
C ARG A 313 -8.68 -5.88 23.37
N VAL A 314 -9.21 -7.10 23.27
CA VAL A 314 -8.43 -8.31 22.97
C VAL A 314 -7.76 -8.18 21.60
N LYS A 315 -8.52 -7.79 20.57
CA LYS A 315 -8.00 -7.50 19.23
C LYS A 315 -6.80 -6.55 19.26
N ASN A 316 -6.91 -5.41 19.97
CA ASN A 316 -5.83 -4.43 20.00
C ASN A 316 -4.59 -4.95 20.75
N VAL A 317 -4.76 -5.75 21.81
CA VAL A 317 -3.63 -6.38 22.51
C VAL A 317 -2.91 -7.36 21.58
N LEU A 318 -3.66 -8.26 20.92
CA LEU A 318 -3.08 -9.21 19.98
C LEU A 318 -2.42 -8.50 18.80
N LEU A 319 -3.05 -7.45 18.26
CA LEU A 319 -2.48 -6.64 17.18
C LEU A 319 -1.11 -6.06 17.56
N VAL A 320 -0.96 -5.54 18.79
CA VAL A 320 0.34 -5.04 19.27
C VAL A 320 1.35 -6.18 19.38
N ILE A 321 0.95 -7.33 19.92
CA ILE A 321 1.83 -8.51 20.02
C ILE A 321 2.30 -8.97 18.64
N MET A 322 1.40 -9.01 17.64
CA MET A 322 1.72 -9.39 16.27
C MET A 322 2.66 -8.38 15.60
N MET A 323 2.40 -7.09 15.75
CA MET A 323 3.31 -6.05 15.23
C MET A 323 4.70 -6.14 15.89
N LEU A 324 4.77 -6.48 17.18
CA LEU A 324 6.04 -6.71 17.88
C LEU A 324 6.73 -8.01 17.43
N GLU A 325 5.97 -9.06 17.12
CA GLU A 325 6.50 -10.29 16.53
C GLU A 325 7.18 -9.99 15.19
N HIS A 326 6.52 -9.24 14.30
CA HIS A 326 7.10 -8.81 13.03
C HIS A 326 8.30 -7.90 13.22
N ALA A 327 8.26 -6.96 14.15
CA ALA A 327 9.44 -6.15 14.49
C ALA A 327 10.59 -7.02 15.02
N GLY A 328 10.29 -8.06 15.80
CA GLY A 328 11.24 -9.06 16.26
C GLY A 328 11.86 -9.83 15.09
N ILE A 329 11.05 -10.31 14.15
CA ILE A 329 11.51 -10.98 12.92
C ILE A 329 12.43 -10.08 12.09
N ALA A 330 12.08 -8.79 11.95
CA ALA A 330 12.88 -7.83 11.20
C ALA A 330 14.31 -7.73 11.75
N VAL A 331 14.44 -7.68 13.07
CA VAL A 331 15.72 -7.49 13.76
C VAL A 331 16.46 -8.80 13.95
N LEU A 332 15.80 -9.83 14.47
CA LEU A 332 16.42 -11.10 14.86
C LEU A 332 16.70 -12.00 13.67
N LEU A 333 15.80 -12.02 12.67
CA LEU A 333 15.90 -12.90 11.50
C LEU A 333 16.39 -12.19 10.25
N GLY A 334 16.62 -10.87 10.30
CA GLY A 334 17.13 -10.11 9.16
C GLY A 334 16.13 -10.02 8.00
N LEU A 335 14.83 -10.05 8.29
CA LEU A 335 13.74 -9.98 7.29
C LEU A 335 12.97 -8.66 7.38
N PRO A 336 13.60 -7.50 7.14
CA PRO A 336 12.97 -6.19 7.37
C PRO A 336 11.80 -5.93 6.42
N PHE A 337 11.92 -6.28 5.13
CA PHE A 337 10.88 -5.97 4.13
C PHE A 337 9.63 -6.84 4.31
N PHE A 338 9.80 -8.13 4.59
CA PHE A 338 8.74 -9.02 5.05
C PHE A 338 7.96 -8.40 6.21
N SER A 339 8.67 -8.03 7.27
CA SER A 339 8.06 -7.47 8.48
C SER A 339 7.39 -6.13 8.23
N MET A 340 7.96 -5.27 7.39
CA MET A 340 7.34 -4.01 7.00
C MET A 340 6.04 -4.23 6.22
N ALA A 341 6.00 -5.21 5.30
CA ALA A 341 4.77 -5.58 4.58
C ALA A 341 3.69 -6.08 5.55
N MET A 342 4.05 -6.96 6.49
CA MET A 342 3.11 -7.48 7.48
C MET A 342 2.60 -6.41 8.45
N ILE A 343 3.47 -5.54 8.96
CA ILE A 343 3.07 -4.41 9.82
C ILE A 343 2.17 -3.42 9.04
N ALA A 344 2.46 -3.18 7.77
CA ALA A 344 1.61 -2.35 6.92
C ALA A 344 0.22 -2.96 6.70
N ALA A 345 0.14 -4.30 6.54
CA ALA A 345 -1.11 -5.02 6.44
C ALA A 345 -1.91 -4.94 7.75
N ASP A 346 -1.26 -5.21 8.89
CA ASP A 346 -1.84 -5.15 10.23
C ASP A 346 -2.41 -3.77 10.58
N ALA A 347 -1.81 -2.71 10.03
CA ALA A 347 -2.24 -1.34 10.26
C ALA A 347 -3.70 -1.09 9.87
N VAL A 348 -4.30 -1.93 9.01
CA VAL A 348 -5.73 -1.87 8.68
C VAL A 348 -6.62 -2.06 9.92
N PHE A 349 -6.15 -2.76 10.95
CA PHE A 349 -6.89 -3.01 12.19
C PHE A 349 -6.66 -1.96 13.28
N LEU A 350 -5.79 -0.97 13.04
CA LEU A 350 -5.48 0.05 14.04
C LEU A 350 -6.71 0.91 14.37
N PRO A 351 -6.90 1.30 15.65
CA PRO A 351 -7.99 2.18 16.04
C PRO A 351 -7.90 3.55 15.35
N THR A 352 -9.00 4.03 14.79
CA THR A 352 -9.05 5.35 14.13
C THR A 352 -8.59 6.48 15.07
N GLY A 353 -8.98 6.43 16.35
CA GLY A 353 -8.57 7.43 17.34
C GLY A 353 -7.05 7.46 17.57
N PHE A 354 -6.40 6.29 17.54
CA PHE A 354 -4.94 6.19 17.62
C PHE A 354 -4.28 6.84 16.40
N LEU A 355 -4.77 6.54 15.19
CA LEU A 355 -4.25 7.11 13.95
C LEU A 355 -4.42 8.63 13.90
N ILE A 356 -5.60 9.16 14.28
CA ILE A 356 -5.83 10.60 14.36
C ILE A 356 -4.86 11.26 15.35
N GLY A 357 -4.65 10.65 16.52
CA GLY A 357 -3.70 11.14 17.53
C GLY A 357 -2.26 11.18 17.00
N LEU A 358 -1.83 10.13 16.29
CA LEU A 358 -0.52 10.06 15.64
C LEU A 358 -0.34 11.19 14.62
N GLY A 359 -1.35 11.41 13.76
CA GLY A 359 -1.34 12.52 12.80
C GLY A 359 -1.23 13.90 13.47
N ALA A 360 -1.96 14.12 14.56
CA ALA A 360 -1.90 15.37 15.31
C ALA A 360 -0.53 15.59 15.97
N LEU A 361 0.11 14.53 16.48
CA LEU A 361 1.46 14.59 17.04
C LEU A 361 2.49 15.01 15.99
N VAL A 362 2.43 14.45 14.79
CA VAL A 362 3.33 14.78 13.68
C VAL A 362 3.19 16.25 13.27
N VAL A 363 1.96 16.76 13.15
CA VAL A 363 1.71 18.18 12.83
C VAL A 363 2.26 19.09 13.93
N ARG A 364 1.98 18.79 15.21
CA ARG A 364 2.52 19.56 16.35
C ARG A 364 4.04 19.59 16.38
N ARG A 365 4.71 18.48 16.06
CA ARG A 365 6.19 18.43 16.00
C ARG A 365 6.72 19.26 14.83
N ARG A 366 6.06 19.22 13.67
CA ARG A 366 6.42 20.06 12.52
C ARG A 366 6.30 21.55 12.84
N ASP A 367 5.21 21.95 13.50
CA ASP A 367 4.97 23.38 13.80
C ASP A 367 5.86 23.90 14.95
N ARG A 368 6.56 23.00 15.67
CA ARG A 368 7.61 23.33 16.65
C ARG A 368 9.01 23.43 16.06
N LEU A 369 9.23 22.96 14.82
CA LEU A 369 10.48 23.25 14.11
C LEU A 369 10.42 24.73 13.72
N PRO A 370 11.44 25.54 14.06
CA PRO A 370 11.44 26.94 13.69
C PRO A 370 11.34 27.03 12.17
N ALA A 371 10.21 27.52 11.68
CA ALA A 371 10.06 27.89 10.28
C ALA A 371 11.13 28.95 10.02
N GLY A 372 12.12 28.63 9.18
CA GLY A 372 13.13 29.58 8.75
C GLY A 372 12.46 30.87 8.30
N SER A 373 12.68 31.93 9.07
CA SER A 373 12.39 33.34 8.80
C SER A 373 11.37 33.59 7.68
N ALA A 374 10.09 33.45 7.98
CA ALA A 374 9.09 34.21 7.25
C ALA A 374 9.29 35.69 7.65
N VAL A 375 9.81 36.48 6.71
CA VAL A 375 9.98 37.93 6.84
C VAL A 375 8.65 38.54 7.32
N PRO A 376 8.61 39.26 8.47
CA PRO A 376 7.40 39.90 8.94
C PRO A 376 6.94 40.93 7.90
N SER A 377 5.69 40.82 7.48
CA SER A 377 4.99 41.83 6.69
C SER A 377 4.75 43.08 7.53
N GLN A 378 5.82 43.83 7.83
CA GLN A 378 5.77 45.20 8.33
C GLN A 378 6.04 46.15 7.16
N LEU A 379 5.05 46.35 6.31
CA LEU A 379 4.95 47.48 5.37
C LEU A 379 3.51 47.53 4.85
N ARG A 380 2.56 47.66 5.78
CA ARG A 380 1.18 48.00 5.45
C ARG A 380 0.50 48.71 6.62
N ARG A 381 1.07 49.85 7.02
CA ARG A 381 0.42 50.91 7.82
C ARG A 381 1.38 52.08 8.00
N SER A 382 1.37 53.01 7.05
CA SER A 382 1.76 54.41 7.26
C SER A 382 1.41 55.24 6.03
N SER A 383 0.12 55.43 5.78
CA SER A 383 -0.39 56.62 5.11
C SER A 383 -1.92 56.59 5.23
N GLU A 384 -2.46 57.73 5.67
CA GLU A 384 -3.88 58.10 5.69
C GLU A 384 -4.63 57.77 7.00
N ASP A 385 -4.18 58.44 8.07
CA ASP A 385 -5.11 59.12 8.98
C ASP A 385 -5.63 60.39 8.28
N GLU A 386 -6.94 60.40 8.03
CA GLU A 386 -7.98 61.47 8.11
C GLU A 386 -7.62 62.99 7.94
N PRO A 387 -8.58 63.86 7.49
CA PRO A 387 -9.95 63.89 8.01
C PRO A 387 -11.11 64.13 7.02
N ARG A 388 -12.27 63.63 7.46
CA ARG A 388 -13.60 64.03 7.00
C ARG A 388 -13.84 65.52 7.26
N THR A 389 -14.25 66.24 6.22
CA THR A 389 -14.98 67.52 6.35
C THR A 389 -16.41 67.36 5.82
N LEU A 390 -17.35 67.77 6.67
CA LEU A 390 -18.77 67.97 6.40
C LEU A 390 -19.01 69.20 5.51
N VAL A 391 -20.24 69.25 4.97
CA VAL A 391 -20.98 70.41 4.42
C VAL A 391 -20.79 70.69 2.92
N GLY A 392 -21.93 70.70 2.20
CA GLY A 392 -22.10 71.15 0.82
C GLY A 392 -23.24 70.45 0.13
#